data_AF-A0A6S5RRY9-F1
#
_entry.id   AF-A0A6S5RRY9-F1
#
_cell.length_a   1.000
_cell.length_b   1.000
_cell.length_c   1.000
_cell.angle_alpha   90.00
_cell.angle_beta   90.00
_cell.angle_gamma   90.00
#
_symmetry.space_group_name_H-M   'P 1'
#
loop_
_entity.id
_entity.type
_entity.pdbx_description
1 polymer ?
#
loop_
_entity_poly.entity_id
_entity_poly.type
_entity_poly.pdbx_seq_one_letter_code
_entity_poly.pdbx_strand_id
1 'polypeptide(L)'
;MRISLERIASEAEKEEDAGDEKTTKLTTSKLGQRYKLKTAELIQKLVELGYLETKDGKEYLTASGKEIGGEFRVSPKFGPYFLWPEDMKL
;
A
#
# COMPACT_ATOMS: atom_id res chain seq x y z
N MET A 1 28.93 -1.43 12.40
CA MET A 1 27.63 -0.82 12.08
C MET A 1 26.84 -1.79 11.20
N ARG A 2 25.81 -2.44 11.74
CA ARG A 2 24.75 -3.09 10.97
C ARG A 2 23.46 -2.51 11.50
N ILE A 3 22.90 -1.57 10.76
CA ILE A 3 21.65 -0.93 11.13
C ILE A 3 20.56 -1.92 10.69
N SER A 4 20.29 -2.93 11.51
CA SER A 4 19.11 -3.76 11.35
C SER A 4 17.90 -2.89 11.70
N LEU A 5 17.33 -2.27 10.67
CA LEU A 5 16.00 -1.69 10.72
C LEU A 5 14.97 -2.82 10.73
N GLU A 6 14.89 -3.53 11.85
CA GLU A 6 13.67 -4.22 12.22
C GLU A 6 12.81 -3.21 12.98
N ARG A 7 12.02 -2.44 12.23
CA ARG A 7 10.95 -1.66 12.83
C ARG A 7 9.65 -1.90 12.10
N ILE A 8 8.75 -2.48 12.89
CA ILE A 8 7.30 -2.29 12.86
C ILE A 8 6.64 -3.15 11.77
N ALA A 9 6.54 -4.45 12.08
CA ALA A 9 5.32 -5.18 11.74
C ALA A 9 4.20 -4.56 12.59
N SER A 10 3.66 -3.42 12.14
CA SER A 10 2.44 -2.88 12.73
C SER A 10 1.31 -3.82 12.34
N GLU A 11 0.84 -4.57 13.32
CA GLU A 11 -0.53 -5.03 13.46
C GLU A 11 -1.50 -3.98 12.91
N ALA A 12 -1.95 -4.19 11.68
CA ALA A 12 -3.10 -3.53 11.09
C ALA A 12 -3.97 -4.63 10.46
N GLU A 13 -4.32 -5.62 11.29
CA GLU A 13 -5.44 -6.51 11.05
C GLU A 13 -6.60 -6.06 11.92
N LYS A 14 -7.56 -5.35 11.31
CA LYS A 14 -9.01 -5.52 11.53
C LYS A 14 -9.80 -4.56 10.65
N GLU A 15 -10.74 -5.10 9.87
CA GLU A 15 -12.11 -4.57 9.60
C GLU A 15 -12.26 -3.20 8.91
N GLU A 16 -13.22 -2.90 8.06
CA GLU A 16 -14.41 -3.51 7.43
C GLU A 16 -14.76 -2.47 6.32
N ASP A 17 -14.83 -2.89 5.07
CA ASP A 17 -16.04 -2.91 4.24
C ASP A 17 -16.85 -1.59 4.16
N ALA A 18 -16.91 -0.99 2.96
CA ALA A 18 -18.10 -0.33 2.41
C ALA A 18 -17.75 0.38 1.08
N GLY A 19 -18.11 -0.26 -0.04
CA GLY A 19 -18.05 0.35 -1.37
C GLY A 19 -18.06 -0.69 -2.47
N ASP A 20 -19.23 -1.32 -2.64
CA ASP A 20 -19.61 -2.18 -3.76
C ASP A 20 -19.06 -1.66 -5.10
N GLU A 21 -18.10 -2.40 -5.66
CA GLU A 21 -18.00 -2.73 -7.09
C GLU A 21 -16.96 -3.85 -7.19
N LYS A 22 -17.39 -5.00 -7.72
CA LYS A 22 -16.61 -6.21 -8.01
C LYS A 22 -15.32 -5.90 -8.79
N THR A 23 -14.30 -5.43 -8.12
CA THR A 23 -12.94 -5.38 -8.65
C THR A 23 -12.00 -5.78 -7.53
N THR A 24 -11.19 -6.76 -7.84
CA THR A 24 -10.25 -7.50 -7.00
C THR A 24 -9.10 -6.60 -6.49
N LYS A 25 -9.42 -5.58 -5.69
CA LYS A 25 -8.44 -4.64 -5.11
C LYS A 25 -8.01 -5.11 -3.73
N LEU A 26 -6.71 -5.19 -3.50
CA LEU A 26 -6.05 -5.57 -2.26
C LEU A 26 -5.37 -4.36 -1.63
N THR A 27 -5.35 -4.28 -0.31
CA THR A 27 -4.50 -3.30 0.39
C THR A 27 -3.03 -3.60 0.15
N THR A 28 -2.14 -2.62 0.28
CA THR A 28 -0.69 -2.84 0.16
C THR A 28 -0.19 -3.97 1.06
N SER A 29 -0.77 -4.12 2.26
CA SER A 29 -0.47 -5.25 3.14
C SER A 29 -0.87 -6.60 2.55
N LYS A 30 -2.09 -6.73 2.00
CA LYS A 30 -2.54 -7.97 1.34
C LYS A 30 -1.76 -8.25 0.05
N LEU A 31 -1.42 -7.22 -0.72
CA LEU A 31 -0.61 -7.34 -1.94
C LEU A 31 0.81 -7.80 -1.58
N GLY A 32 1.41 -7.23 -0.53
CA GLY A 32 2.71 -7.67 -0.02
C GLY A 32 2.72 -9.16 0.35
N GLN A 33 1.69 -9.63 1.06
CA GLN A 33 1.54 -11.05 1.38
C GLN A 33 1.49 -11.95 0.12
N ARG A 34 0.78 -11.53 -0.94
CA ARG A 34 0.73 -12.26 -2.22
C ARG A 34 2.11 -12.37 -2.88
N TYR A 35 2.86 -11.26 -2.89
CA TYR A 35 4.21 -11.19 -3.44
C TYR A 35 5.29 -11.73 -2.50
N LYS A 36 4.93 -12.21 -1.30
CA LYS A 36 5.85 -12.55 -0.20
C LYS A 36 6.83 -11.41 0.14
N LEU A 37 6.39 -10.18 -0.07
CA LEU A 37 7.09 -8.94 0.27
C LEU A 37 6.51 -8.35 1.55
N LYS A 38 7.35 -7.69 2.34
CA LYS A 38 6.85 -6.88 3.46
C LYS A 38 6.15 -5.65 2.92
N THR A 39 5.15 -5.14 3.64
CA THR A 39 4.44 -3.90 3.27
C THR A 39 5.41 -2.75 3.01
N ALA A 40 6.44 -2.60 3.85
CA ALA A 40 7.47 -1.58 3.67
C ALA A 40 8.27 -1.73 2.35
N GLU A 41 8.67 -2.95 2.00
CA GLU A 41 9.41 -3.24 0.76
C GLU A 41 8.52 -2.96 -0.47
N LEU A 42 7.24 -3.34 -0.39
CA LEU A 42 6.29 -3.07 -1.45
C LEU A 42 6.04 -1.56 -1.62
N ILE A 43 5.86 -0.82 -0.52
CA ILE A 43 5.75 0.64 -0.55
C ILE A 43 7.00 1.26 -1.17
N GLN A 44 8.20 0.83 -0.75
CA GLN A 44 9.43 1.32 -1.35
C GLN A 44 9.48 1.05 -2.85
N LYS A 45 9.11 -0.15 -3.29
CA LYS A 45 9.00 -0.47 -4.73
C LYS A 45 8.03 0.44 -5.46
N LEU A 46 6.86 0.69 -4.88
CA LEU A 46 5.87 1.59 -5.46
C LEU A 46 6.39 3.03 -5.52
N VAL A 47 7.18 3.47 -4.54
CA VAL A 47 7.86 4.78 -4.56
C VAL A 47 8.95 4.82 -5.63
N GLU A 48 9.79 3.79 -5.73
CA GLU A 48 10.84 3.67 -6.76
C GLU A 48 10.27 3.66 -8.18
N LEU A 49 9.11 3.03 -8.37
CA LEU A 49 8.38 3.01 -9.64
C LEU A 49 7.63 4.32 -9.93
N GLY A 50 7.60 5.26 -8.98
CA GLY A 50 6.90 6.53 -9.09
C GLY A 50 5.38 6.41 -8.96
N TYR A 51 4.86 5.29 -8.44
CA TYR A 51 3.45 5.07 -8.13
C TYR A 51 3.04 5.71 -6.80
N LEU A 52 3.99 5.80 -5.86
CA LEU A 52 3.85 6.52 -4.61
C LEU A 52 4.89 7.65 -4.56
N GLU A 53 4.53 8.75 -3.92
CA GLU A 53 5.43 9.89 -3.65
C GLU A 53 5.48 10.13 -2.15
N THR A 54 6.69 10.14 -1.59
CA THR A 54 6.87 10.51 -0.19
C THR A 54 6.97 12.03 -0.07
N LYS A 55 5.92 12.65 0.44
CA LYS A 55 5.85 14.10 0.66
C LYS A 55 5.60 14.40 2.14
N ASP A 56 6.42 15.27 2.74
CA ASP A 56 6.32 15.62 4.17
C ASP A 56 6.32 14.41 5.13
N GLY A 57 7.05 13.34 4.76
CA GLY A 57 7.13 12.11 5.54
C GLY A 57 5.88 11.23 5.49
N LYS A 58 4.96 11.49 4.53
CA LYS A 58 3.80 10.65 4.23
C LYS A 58 3.87 10.20 2.78
N GLU A 59 3.50 8.95 2.53
CA GLU A 59 3.30 8.48 1.16
C GLU A 59 1.98 9.02 0.59
N TYR A 60 2.00 9.44 -0.67
CA TYR A 60 0.86 9.89 -1.45
C TYR A 60 0.78 9.10 -2.74
N LEU A 61 -0.43 8.80 -3.19
CA LEU A 61 -0.63 8.15 -4.48
C LEU A 61 -0.42 9.16 -5.61
N THR A 62 0.45 8.82 -6.55
CA THR A 62 0.73 9.65 -7.72
C THR A 62 -0.27 9.41 -8.84
N ALA A 63 -0.20 10.22 -9.90
CA ALA A 63 -0.98 9.99 -11.12
C ALA A 63 -0.69 8.60 -11.70
N SER A 64 0.60 8.22 -11.82
CA SER A 64 1.02 6.90 -12.30
C SER A 64 0.45 5.77 -11.44
N GLY A 65 0.48 5.93 -10.11
CA GLY A 65 -0.11 4.96 -9.17
C GLY A 65 -1.62 4.83 -9.35
N LYS A 66 -2.32 5.91 -9.64
CA LYS A 66 -3.76 5.89 -9.95
C LYS A 66 -4.06 5.24 -11.31
N GLU A 67 -3.20 5.44 -12.32
CA GLU A 67 -3.37 4.87 -13.66
C GLU A 67 -3.30 3.35 -13.67
N ILE A 68 -2.42 2.76 -12.87
CA ILE A 68 -2.33 1.29 -12.69
C ILE A 68 -3.44 0.72 -11.79
N GLY A 69 -4.40 1.55 -11.37
CA GLY A 69 -5.54 1.16 -10.54
C GLY A 69 -5.30 1.29 -9.03
N GLY A 70 -4.20 1.92 -8.61
CA GLY A 70 -3.98 2.29 -7.22
C GLY A 70 -5.03 3.28 -6.72
N GLU A 71 -5.44 3.13 -5.46
CA GLU A 71 -6.43 3.99 -4.83
C GLU A 71 -5.94 4.39 -3.44
N PHE A 72 -5.91 5.69 -3.16
CA PHE A 72 -5.59 6.21 -1.85
C PHE A 72 -6.88 6.38 -1.06
N ARG A 73 -6.99 5.67 0.06
CA ARG A 73 -8.12 5.75 0.97
C ARG A 73 -7.65 6.17 2.34
N VAL A 74 -8.42 7.02 2.99
CA VAL A 74 -8.18 7.42 4.37
C VAL A 74 -9.34 6.92 5.20
N SER A 75 -9.07 5.99 6.12
CA SER A 75 -10.05 5.58 7.11
C SER A 75 -9.92 6.47 8.35
N PRO A 76 -11.03 6.94 8.94
CA PRO A 76 -11.00 7.65 10.21
C PRO A 76 -10.49 6.76 11.37
N LYS A 77 -10.52 5.43 11.22
CA LYS A 77 -10.13 4.46 12.26
C LYS A 77 -8.69 3.96 12.10
N PHE A 78 -8.19 3.84 10.88
CA PHE A 78 -6.87 3.26 10.58
C PHE A 78 -5.87 4.26 9.97
N GLY A 79 -6.33 5.44 9.56
CA GLY A 79 -5.52 6.40 8.84
C GLY A 79 -5.42 6.12 7.34
N PRO A 80 -4.42 6.71 6.66
CA PRO A 80 -4.21 6.56 5.22
C PRO A 80 -3.69 5.17 4.85
N TYR A 81 -4.30 4.54 3.86
CA TYR A 81 -3.86 3.27 3.28
C TYR A 81 -4.05 3.27 1.75
N PHE A 82 -3.33 2.39 1.07
CA PHE A 82 -3.43 2.24 -0.38
C PHE A 82 -4.06 0.91 -0.74
N LEU A 83 -4.90 0.95 -1.77
CA LEU A 83 -5.49 -0.19 -2.44
C LEU A 83 -4.86 -0.33 -3.82
N TRP A 84 -4.65 -1.55 -4.26
CA TRP A 84 -4.04 -1.91 -5.52
C TRP A 84 -4.77 -3.09 -6.12
N PRO A 85 -4.95 -3.17 -7.44
CA PRO A 85 -5.55 -4.34 -8.05
C PRO A 85 -4.63 -5.55 -7.84
N GLU A 86 -5.20 -6.73 -7.54
CA GLU A 86 -4.42 -7.96 -7.35
C GLU A 86 -3.74 -8.43 -8.62
N ASP A 87 -4.23 -8.00 -9.79
CA ASP A 87 -3.64 -8.26 -11.10
C ASP A 87 -2.46 -7.34 -11.42
N MET A 88 -2.16 -6.36 -10.55
CA MET A 88 -1.01 -5.48 -10.73
C MET A 88 0.28 -6.29 -10.70
N LYS A 89 0.98 -6.38 -11.83
CA LYS A 89 2.32 -6.95 -11.92
C LYS A 89 3.37 -5.88 -11.56
N LEU A 90 4.14 -6.15 -10.49
CA LEU A 90 5.39 -5.45 -10.17
C LEU A 90 6.58 -6.08 -10.88
#